data_AF-V7APD6-F1
#
_entry.id   AF-V7APD6-F1
#
_cell.length_a   1.000
_cell.length_b   1.000
_cell.length_c   1.000
_cell.angle_alpha   90.00
_cell.angle_beta   90.00
_cell.angle_gamma   90.00
#
_symmetry.space_group_name_H-M   'P 1'
#
loop_
_entity.id
_entity.type
_entity.pdbx_description
1 polymer ?
#
loop_
_entity_poly.entity_id
_entity_poly.type
_entity_poly.pdbx_seq_one_letter_code
_entity_poly.pdbx_strand_id
1 'polypeptide(L)'
;LQGRIAVATQNAWLGDKSTIILITNVNGLTIDGTGGSIDGFGSTWWACKNCPRPSVLSFNACNGLSVSYLSIMNSPEAHITINGCVGATFSHITIQSSANSPNTDGIDISSSKNILIKDSNIAAGDDCIAIIGESSYINATGVACGPGHGISIGSLGRNDGHDKVEHVYVYDCSFNKTTNGARIKTFQGGLGYARSITYEKITLTQVSNPIIINQNYVSLKSGGGVEVSGVTFRGFTGTSADDKAITLACSSQGCFNIVLDQVTIKSSVPGKPASCSCTNAHGTATSTVPNCASLMK
;
A
#
# COMPACT_ATOMS: atom_id res chain seq x y z
N LEU A 1 18.92 11.12 14.23
CA LEU A 1 19.89 10.67 13.23
C LEU A 1 20.39 11.89 12.49
N GLN A 2 21.70 12.16 12.55
CA GLN A 2 22.36 13.16 11.72
C GLN A 2 23.41 12.44 10.86
N GLY A 3 23.52 12.81 9.59
CA GLY A 3 24.44 12.16 8.65
C GLY A 3 23.86 10.94 7.91
N ARG A 4 24.70 10.23 7.15
CA ARG A 4 24.28 9.14 6.27
C ARG A 4 24.74 7.78 6.80
N ILE A 5 23.80 6.87 7.03
CA ILE A 5 24.08 5.44 7.21
C ILE A 5 24.08 4.80 5.82
N ALA A 6 25.22 4.26 5.40
CA ALA A 6 25.37 3.59 4.11
C ALA A 6 25.58 2.09 4.32
N VAL A 7 24.74 1.27 3.70
CA VAL A 7 24.82 -0.19 3.79
C VAL A 7 25.87 -0.74 2.83
N ALA A 8 26.57 -1.80 3.23
CA ALA A 8 27.54 -2.46 2.37
C ALA A 8 26.87 -3.22 1.20
N THR A 9 27.61 -3.41 0.11
CA THR A 9 27.14 -4.14 -1.07
C THR A 9 26.81 -5.60 -0.76
N GLN A 10 25.93 -6.22 -1.56
CA GLN A 10 25.49 -7.61 -1.37
C GLN A 10 26.61 -8.62 -1.10
N ASN A 11 27.76 -8.48 -1.77
CA ASN A 11 28.89 -9.41 -1.64
C ASN A 11 29.61 -9.33 -0.29
N ALA A 12 29.43 -8.25 0.46
CA ALA A 12 30.00 -8.09 1.80
C ALA A 12 29.15 -8.76 2.89
N TRP A 13 27.91 -9.15 2.58
CA TRP A 13 26.99 -9.74 3.54
C TRP A 13 27.24 -11.23 3.73
N LEU A 14 27.60 -11.61 4.96
CA LEU A 14 27.75 -12.98 5.42
C LEU A 14 26.62 -13.30 6.40
N GLY A 15 25.85 -14.37 6.15
CA GLY A 15 24.79 -14.81 7.08
C GLY A 15 23.40 -14.24 6.79
N ASP A 16 22.71 -13.75 7.82
CA ASP A 16 21.32 -13.31 7.76
C ASP A 16 21.13 -12.12 6.82
N LYS A 17 20.10 -12.20 5.98
CA LYS A 17 19.74 -11.24 4.94
C LYS A 17 18.30 -10.76 5.10
N SER A 18 17.76 -10.83 6.32
CA SER A 18 16.38 -10.46 6.63
C SER A 18 16.19 -8.95 6.81
N THR A 19 17.07 -8.27 7.54
CA THR A 19 16.91 -6.85 7.89
C THR A 19 18.26 -6.18 8.15
N ILE A 20 18.40 -4.91 7.77
CA ILE A 20 19.59 -4.07 8.06
C ILE A 20 19.53 -3.52 9.49
N ILE A 21 18.44 -2.84 9.87
CA ILE A 21 18.21 -2.32 11.22
C ILE A 21 16.96 -2.95 11.79
N LEU A 22 17.12 -3.88 12.73
CA LEU A 22 16.01 -4.51 13.44
C LEU A 22 15.88 -3.92 14.84
N ILE A 23 14.70 -3.41 15.16
CA ILE A 23 14.34 -2.91 16.49
C ILE A 23 13.20 -3.77 17.01
N THR A 24 13.41 -4.42 18.14
CA THR A 24 12.45 -5.39 18.70
C THR A 24 12.16 -5.12 20.16
N ASN A 25 10.88 -5.19 20.56
CA ASN A 25 10.42 -5.04 21.94
C ASN A 25 10.83 -3.72 22.62
N VAL A 26 10.88 -2.62 21.87
CA VAL A 26 11.21 -1.28 22.41
C VAL A 26 9.95 -0.42 22.43
N ASN A 27 9.56 0.02 23.63
CA ASN A 27 8.41 0.91 23.81
C ASN A 27 8.86 2.37 23.95
N GLY A 28 8.05 3.30 23.45
CA GLY A 28 8.31 4.75 23.56
C GLY A 28 9.50 5.24 22.74
N LEU A 29 9.95 4.46 21.76
CA LEU A 29 11.09 4.83 20.94
C LEU A 29 10.76 6.06 20.07
N THR A 30 11.62 7.06 20.15
CA THR A 30 11.58 8.23 19.25
C THR A 30 12.81 8.23 18.35
N ILE A 31 12.59 8.31 17.04
CA ILE A 31 13.61 8.52 16.02
C ILE A 31 13.32 9.84 15.33
N ASP A 32 14.12 10.86 15.64
CA ASP A 32 14.16 12.09 14.85
C ASP A 32 15.25 11.98 13.78
N GLY A 33 14.86 11.92 12.52
CA GLY A 33 15.70 11.79 11.34
C GLY A 33 16.23 13.12 10.78
N THR A 34 16.02 14.25 11.45
CA THR A 34 16.40 15.57 10.94
C THR A 34 17.89 15.63 10.57
N GLY A 35 18.17 15.86 9.29
CA GLY A 35 19.53 15.91 8.73
C GLY A 35 20.19 14.54 8.55
N GLY A 36 19.42 13.46 8.65
CA GLY A 36 19.86 12.08 8.55
C GLY A 36 19.26 11.32 7.36
N SER A 37 19.99 10.32 6.86
CA SER A 37 19.49 9.40 5.84
C SER A 37 20.05 7.99 5.98
N ILE A 38 19.33 7.02 5.45
CA ILE A 38 19.76 5.62 5.33
C ILE A 38 19.76 5.25 3.85
N ASP A 39 20.90 4.81 3.32
CA ASP A 39 21.02 4.26 1.97
C ASP A 39 21.23 2.75 2.04
N GLY A 40 20.23 2.01 1.57
CA GLY A 40 20.22 0.55 1.56
C GLY A 40 21.13 -0.10 0.50
N PHE A 41 21.69 0.67 -0.43
CA PHE A 41 22.53 0.16 -1.52
C PHE A 41 21.89 -1.01 -2.32
N GLY A 42 20.57 -0.95 -2.48
CA GLY A 42 19.73 -2.00 -3.05
C GLY A 42 20.07 -2.41 -4.49
N SER A 43 20.73 -1.56 -5.26
CA SER A 43 21.10 -1.85 -6.66
C SER A 43 21.96 -3.10 -6.81
N THR A 44 22.76 -3.46 -5.79
CA THR A 44 23.54 -4.71 -5.82
C THR A 44 22.71 -5.96 -5.58
N TRP A 45 21.47 -5.81 -5.10
CA TRP A 45 20.57 -6.89 -4.73
C TRP A 45 19.49 -7.18 -5.79
N TRP A 46 19.07 -6.15 -6.54
CA TRP A 46 17.89 -6.21 -7.41
C TRP A 46 18.02 -7.15 -8.63
N ALA A 47 19.23 -7.57 -8.98
CA ALA A 47 19.46 -8.51 -10.08
C ALA A 47 18.77 -9.87 -9.83
N CYS A 48 18.72 -10.32 -8.57
CA CYS A 48 18.04 -11.55 -8.19
C CYS A 48 16.71 -11.25 -7.49
N LYS A 49 15.62 -11.24 -8.26
CA LYS A 49 14.27 -10.90 -7.75
C LYS A 49 13.75 -11.89 -6.68
N ASN A 50 14.13 -13.16 -6.79
CA ASN A 50 13.66 -14.24 -5.91
C ASN A 50 14.66 -14.60 -4.81
N CYS A 51 15.77 -13.87 -4.69
CA CYS A 51 16.73 -14.09 -3.60
C CYS A 51 16.26 -13.37 -2.32
N PRO A 52 16.63 -13.87 -1.13
CA PRO A 52 16.48 -13.11 0.11
C PRO A 52 17.22 -11.77 0.02
N ARG A 53 16.52 -10.69 0.37
CA ARG A 53 17.02 -9.32 0.36
C ARG A 53 16.57 -8.65 1.66
N PRO A 54 17.43 -7.88 2.33
CA PRO A 54 17.05 -7.33 3.62
C PRO A 54 16.16 -6.10 3.45
N SER A 55 15.15 -6.00 4.32
CA SER A 55 14.46 -4.73 4.56
C SER A 55 15.37 -3.75 5.30
N VAL A 56 15.19 -2.44 5.12
CA VAL A 56 16.09 -1.45 5.73
C VAL A 56 15.82 -1.25 7.22
N LEU A 57 14.60 -0.91 7.59
CA LEU A 57 14.24 -0.57 8.97
C LEU A 57 13.01 -1.35 9.42
N SER A 58 13.18 -2.27 10.35
CA SER A 58 12.10 -3.14 10.82
C SER A 58 11.81 -2.91 12.30
N PHE A 59 10.53 -2.69 12.63
CA PHE A 59 10.03 -2.56 13.98
C PHE A 59 9.16 -3.77 14.34
N ASN A 60 9.57 -4.53 15.35
CA ASN A 60 8.85 -5.70 15.84
C ASN A 60 8.41 -5.47 17.29
N ALA A 61 7.10 -5.60 17.56
CA ALA A 61 6.55 -5.45 18.91
C ALA A 61 6.97 -4.15 19.63
N CYS A 62 7.04 -3.04 18.88
CA CYS A 62 7.44 -1.73 19.40
C CYS A 62 6.20 -0.84 19.57
N ASN A 63 5.82 -0.52 20.82
CA ASN A 63 4.62 0.28 21.10
C ASN A 63 4.97 1.74 21.42
N GLY A 64 4.08 2.67 21.08
CA GLY A 64 4.33 4.10 21.33
C GLY A 64 5.51 4.66 20.52
N LEU A 65 5.70 4.18 19.29
CA LEU A 65 6.78 4.59 18.40
C LEU A 65 6.50 5.98 17.80
N SER A 66 7.52 6.82 17.69
CA SER A 66 7.50 8.05 16.88
C SER A 66 8.74 8.11 15.97
N VAL A 67 8.54 8.10 14.65
CA VAL A 67 9.59 8.29 13.66
C VAL A 67 9.27 9.52 12.82
N SER A 68 10.18 10.49 12.79
CA SER A 68 9.97 11.76 12.09
C SER A 68 11.16 12.15 11.22
N TYR A 69 10.91 12.85 10.10
CA TYR A 69 11.95 13.49 9.26
C TYR A 69 13.02 12.55 8.70
N LEU A 70 12.76 11.24 8.64
CA LEU A 70 13.74 10.25 8.18
C LEU A 70 13.69 10.09 6.66
N SER A 71 14.87 10.11 6.02
CA SER A 71 15.03 9.75 4.62
C SER A 71 15.62 8.35 4.46
N ILE A 72 15.02 7.51 3.63
CA ILE A 72 15.51 6.17 3.29
C ILE A 72 15.55 6.01 1.77
N MET A 73 16.66 5.55 1.22
CA MET A 73 16.83 5.37 -0.22
C MET A 73 17.41 4.01 -0.60
N ASN A 74 17.11 3.57 -1.82
CA ASN A 74 17.62 2.36 -2.45
C ASN A 74 17.53 1.13 -1.54
N SER A 75 16.35 0.84 -1.00
CA SER A 75 16.19 -0.38 -0.19
C SER A 75 16.39 -1.65 -1.04
N PRO A 76 17.06 -2.70 -0.53
CA PRO A 76 17.14 -3.99 -1.21
C PRO A 76 15.77 -4.67 -1.36
N GLU A 77 14.89 -4.53 -0.36
CA GLU A 77 13.48 -4.97 -0.32
C GLU A 77 12.63 -3.83 0.29
N ALA A 78 11.71 -4.07 1.23
CA ALA A 78 10.90 -3.02 1.86
C ALA A 78 11.76 -2.01 2.65
N HIS A 79 11.38 -0.73 2.61
CA HIS A 79 12.13 0.33 3.31
C HIS A 79 11.83 0.30 4.82
N ILE A 80 10.56 0.29 5.19
CA ILE A 80 10.10 0.20 6.58
C ILE A 80 9.14 -0.97 6.73
N THR A 81 9.37 -1.82 7.72
CA THR A 81 8.38 -2.84 8.14
C THR A 81 7.93 -2.60 9.58
N ILE A 82 6.63 -2.74 9.82
CA ILE A 82 5.97 -2.51 11.10
C ILE A 82 5.18 -3.78 11.41
N ASN A 83 5.61 -4.53 12.42
CA ASN A 83 5.02 -5.80 12.79
C ASN A 83 4.72 -5.85 14.29
N GLY A 84 3.48 -6.19 14.66
CA GLY A 84 3.11 -6.35 16.07
C GLY A 84 3.12 -5.05 16.88
N CYS A 85 3.08 -3.88 16.23
CA CYS A 85 3.23 -2.60 16.90
C CYS A 85 1.87 -1.98 17.24
N VAL A 86 1.78 -1.31 18.39
CA VAL A 86 0.57 -0.59 18.83
C VAL A 86 0.90 0.87 19.13
N GLY A 87 0.19 1.78 18.47
CA GLY A 87 0.38 3.22 18.67
C GLY A 87 1.71 3.69 18.09
N ALA A 88 1.82 3.75 16.77
CA ALA A 88 3.03 4.21 16.09
C ALA A 88 2.72 5.40 15.16
N THR A 89 3.58 6.41 15.16
CA THR A 89 3.47 7.56 14.26
C THR A 89 4.72 7.66 13.39
N PHE A 90 4.51 7.80 12.09
CA PHE A 90 5.51 8.07 11.07
C PHE A 90 5.15 9.38 10.38
N SER A 91 6.00 10.40 10.48
CA SER A 91 5.71 11.72 9.92
C SER A 91 6.89 12.29 9.15
N HIS A 92 6.65 12.99 8.03
CA HIS A 92 7.73 13.59 7.23
C HIS A 92 8.77 12.56 6.78
N ILE A 93 8.32 11.34 6.44
CA ILE A 93 9.18 10.30 5.90
C ILE A 93 9.41 10.57 4.41
N THR A 94 10.66 10.43 3.98
CA THR A 94 11.02 10.51 2.55
C THR A 94 11.63 9.19 2.10
N ILE A 95 10.94 8.48 1.22
CA ILE A 95 11.42 7.22 0.63
C ILE A 95 11.71 7.43 -0.86
N GLN A 96 12.86 6.94 -1.32
CA GLN A 96 13.25 7.02 -2.72
C GLN A 96 13.97 5.76 -3.20
N SER A 97 13.33 5.02 -4.11
CA SER A 97 13.93 3.93 -4.87
C SER A 97 13.53 4.00 -6.34
N SER A 98 14.27 3.28 -7.20
CA SER A 98 13.94 3.18 -8.62
C SER A 98 12.57 2.52 -8.82
N ALA A 99 11.75 3.02 -9.76
CA ALA A 99 10.47 2.41 -10.12
C ALA A 99 10.59 0.93 -10.56
N ASN A 100 11.77 0.52 -11.03
CA ASN A 100 12.04 -0.85 -11.48
C ASN A 100 12.70 -1.72 -10.40
N SER A 101 12.88 -1.20 -9.18
CA SER A 101 13.44 -1.98 -8.07
C SER A 101 12.36 -2.95 -7.55
N PRO A 102 12.61 -4.27 -7.54
CA PRO A 102 11.55 -5.25 -7.26
C PRO A 102 11.22 -5.29 -5.76
N ASN A 103 9.94 -5.32 -5.37
CA ASN A 103 9.51 -5.50 -3.96
C ASN A 103 10.17 -4.49 -2.99
N THR A 104 10.34 -3.24 -3.44
CA THR A 104 10.88 -2.17 -2.61
C THR A 104 9.76 -1.34 -2.00
N ASP A 105 8.83 -2.01 -1.35
CA ASP A 105 7.68 -1.43 -0.68
C ASP A 105 8.13 -0.29 0.25
N GLY A 106 7.34 0.78 0.32
CA GLY A 106 7.64 1.93 1.15
C GLY A 106 7.49 1.60 2.63
N ILE A 107 6.25 1.33 3.05
CA ILE A 107 5.93 0.96 4.43
C ILE A 107 5.00 -0.25 4.44
N ASP A 108 5.48 -1.35 5.01
CA ASP A 108 4.69 -2.56 5.23
C ASP A 108 4.18 -2.61 6.67
N ILE A 109 2.87 -2.76 6.83
CA ILE A 109 2.20 -2.85 8.13
C ILE A 109 1.57 -4.24 8.26
N SER A 110 1.86 -4.95 9.34
CA SER A 110 1.28 -6.25 9.65
C SER A 110 1.03 -6.40 11.14
N SER A 111 -0.02 -7.15 11.53
CA SER A 111 -0.32 -7.45 12.94
C SER A 111 -0.31 -6.23 13.86
N SER A 112 -0.69 -5.05 13.37
CA SER A 112 -0.43 -3.77 14.05
C SER A 112 -1.70 -2.94 14.22
N LYS A 113 -1.73 -2.09 15.26
CA LYS A 113 -2.91 -1.29 15.61
C LYS A 113 -2.58 0.16 15.90
N ASN A 114 -3.47 1.08 15.53
CA ASN A 114 -3.31 2.52 15.77
C ASN A 114 -2.00 3.05 15.15
N ILE A 115 -1.87 2.88 13.83
CA ILE A 115 -0.69 3.34 13.08
C ILE A 115 -1.07 4.58 12.29
N LEU A 116 -0.31 5.66 12.47
CA LEU A 116 -0.47 6.92 11.76
C LEU A 116 0.75 7.15 10.86
N ILE A 117 0.53 7.25 9.56
CA ILE A 117 1.51 7.70 8.58
C ILE A 117 1.03 9.05 8.06
N LYS A 118 1.85 10.09 8.16
CA LYS A 118 1.44 11.43 7.70
C LYS A 118 2.53 12.24 7.02
N ASP A 119 2.11 13.17 6.18
CA ASP A 119 2.95 14.24 5.62
C ASP A 119 4.24 13.71 4.98
N SER A 120 4.14 12.62 4.22
CA SER A 120 5.29 11.81 3.76
C SER A 120 5.33 11.70 2.23
N ASN A 121 6.53 11.55 1.68
CA ASN A 121 6.78 11.37 0.24
C ASN A 121 7.41 9.99 0.02
N ILE A 122 6.75 9.13 -0.77
CA ILE A 122 7.18 7.75 -0.96
C ILE A 122 7.22 7.43 -2.46
N ALA A 123 8.45 7.34 -2.97
CA ALA A 123 8.77 6.84 -4.30
C ALA A 123 9.41 5.45 -4.16
N ALA A 124 8.66 4.42 -4.53
CA ALA A 124 9.01 3.02 -4.35
C ALA A 124 8.97 2.26 -5.69
N GLY A 125 9.57 1.08 -5.73
CA GLY A 125 9.43 0.16 -6.86
C GLY A 125 8.25 -0.81 -6.72
N ASP A 126 7.62 -0.85 -5.55
CA ASP A 126 6.41 -1.63 -5.27
C ASP A 126 5.39 -0.78 -4.48
N ASP A 127 4.61 -1.34 -3.55
CA ASP A 127 3.59 -0.61 -2.80
C ASP A 127 4.15 0.62 -2.08
N CYS A 128 3.42 1.72 -2.13
CA CYS A 128 3.72 2.91 -1.33
C CYS A 128 3.54 2.60 0.15
N ILE A 129 2.38 2.01 0.48
CA ILE A 129 2.06 1.46 1.79
C ILE A 129 1.31 0.16 1.55
N ALA A 130 1.72 -0.94 2.18
CA ALA A 130 1.01 -2.20 2.19
C ALA A 130 0.47 -2.49 3.60
N ILE A 131 -0.83 -2.75 3.72
CA ILE A 131 -1.52 -3.06 4.97
C ILE A 131 -1.96 -4.52 4.92
N ILE A 132 -1.26 -5.38 5.66
CA ILE A 132 -1.38 -6.83 5.69
C ILE A 132 -2.26 -7.26 6.88
N GLY A 133 -2.58 -8.55 6.94
CA GLY A 133 -3.46 -9.17 7.93
C GLY A 133 -3.13 -8.84 9.39
N GLU A 134 -4.17 -9.00 10.20
CA GLU A 134 -4.24 -8.67 11.63
C GLU A 134 -3.93 -7.19 11.95
N SER A 135 -4.25 -6.28 11.01
CA SER A 135 -4.04 -4.85 11.17
C SER A 135 -5.34 -4.06 11.34
N SER A 136 -5.38 -3.10 12.25
CA SER A 136 -6.57 -2.27 12.47
C SER A 136 -6.26 -0.82 12.87
N TYR A 137 -7.20 0.10 12.61
CA TYR A 137 -7.02 1.52 12.95
C TYR A 137 -5.76 2.11 12.32
N ILE A 138 -5.69 2.03 10.99
CA ILE A 138 -4.56 2.53 10.21
C ILE A 138 -4.97 3.84 9.52
N ASN A 139 -4.18 4.89 9.69
CA ASN A 139 -4.41 6.18 9.06
C ASN A 139 -3.20 6.58 8.22
N ALA A 140 -3.41 6.80 6.92
CA ALA A 140 -2.44 7.41 6.03
C ALA A 140 -2.99 8.77 5.55
N THR A 141 -2.41 9.88 6.01
CA THR A 141 -2.90 11.23 5.69
C THR A 141 -1.82 12.09 5.04
N GLY A 142 -2.11 12.75 3.92
CA GLY A 142 -1.14 13.67 3.31
C GLY A 142 0.10 12.95 2.77
N VAL A 143 -0.08 11.73 2.24
CA VAL A 143 1.02 10.94 1.65
C VAL A 143 1.06 11.12 0.14
N ALA A 144 2.21 11.51 -0.39
CA ALA A 144 2.47 11.55 -1.82
C ALA A 144 3.17 10.26 -2.26
N CYS A 145 2.48 9.43 -3.03
CA CYS A 145 2.97 8.18 -3.58
C CYS A 145 3.34 8.35 -5.05
N GLY A 146 4.51 7.87 -5.48
CA GLY A 146 4.83 7.82 -6.89
C GLY A 146 6.29 8.06 -7.23
N PRO A 147 6.91 7.19 -8.06
CA PRO A 147 6.36 5.95 -8.64
C PRO A 147 6.10 4.84 -7.59
N GLY A 148 5.46 3.74 -7.99
CA GLY A 148 5.14 2.58 -7.13
C GLY A 148 3.80 1.92 -7.46
N HIS A 149 3.29 1.08 -6.57
CA HIS A 149 2.07 0.27 -6.77
C HIS A 149 0.82 0.78 -6.04
N GLY A 150 0.90 1.95 -5.40
CA GLY A 150 -0.23 2.59 -4.70
C GLY A 150 -0.28 2.25 -3.22
N ILE A 151 -1.40 2.59 -2.57
CA ILE A 151 -1.67 2.21 -1.19
C ILE A 151 -2.59 0.99 -1.23
N SER A 152 -2.11 -0.10 -0.64
CA SER A 152 -2.66 -1.42 -0.83
C SER A 152 -3.12 -2.05 0.48
N ILE A 153 -4.33 -2.59 0.47
CA ILE A 153 -4.78 -3.57 1.46
C ILE A 153 -4.47 -4.96 0.91
N GLY A 154 -3.68 -5.72 1.65
CA GLY A 154 -3.24 -7.06 1.31
C GLY A 154 -1.85 -7.13 0.65
N SER A 155 -1.47 -8.27 0.10
CA SER A 155 -2.37 -9.39 -0.23
C SER A 155 -2.86 -10.15 0.99
N LEU A 156 -4.17 -10.38 1.06
CA LEU A 156 -4.82 -11.09 2.17
C LEU A 156 -5.25 -12.50 1.77
N GLY A 157 -5.21 -13.42 2.73
CA GLY A 157 -5.73 -14.78 2.63
C GLY A 157 -4.82 -15.75 1.86
N ARG A 158 -3.51 -15.49 1.84
CA ARG A 158 -2.55 -16.34 1.11
C ARG A 158 -2.57 -17.77 1.66
N ASN A 159 -2.51 -18.76 0.78
CA ASN A 159 -2.50 -20.19 1.12
C ASN A 159 -3.68 -20.61 2.02
N ASP A 160 -4.89 -20.19 1.66
CA ASP A 160 -6.12 -20.45 2.43
C ASP A 160 -6.03 -19.88 3.88
N GLY A 161 -5.17 -18.87 4.07
CA GLY A 161 -4.91 -18.20 5.34
C GLY A 161 -6.06 -17.32 5.78
N HIS A 162 -6.10 -17.03 7.08
CA HIS A 162 -7.11 -16.18 7.70
C HIS A 162 -6.51 -14.81 8.05
N ASP A 163 -6.91 -13.76 7.33
CA ASP A 163 -6.42 -12.40 7.54
C ASP A 163 -7.56 -11.43 7.83
N LYS A 164 -7.36 -10.56 8.83
CA LYS A 164 -8.30 -9.48 9.17
C LYS A 164 -7.66 -8.10 8.97
N VAL A 165 -8.33 -7.23 8.22
CA VAL A 165 -7.99 -5.80 8.15
C VAL A 165 -9.25 -4.98 8.37
N GLU A 166 -9.21 -4.01 9.29
CA GLU A 166 -10.36 -3.14 9.51
C GLU A 166 -10.02 -1.72 9.98
N HIS A 167 -10.95 -0.78 9.77
CA HIS A 167 -10.80 0.62 10.18
C HIS A 167 -9.54 1.26 9.57
N VAL A 168 -9.49 1.30 8.24
CA VAL A 168 -8.40 1.96 7.50
C VAL A 168 -8.92 3.25 6.89
N TYR A 169 -8.19 4.35 7.10
CA TYR A 169 -8.48 5.64 6.51
C TYR A 169 -7.28 6.19 5.74
N VAL A 170 -7.45 6.40 4.45
CA VAL A 170 -6.46 7.02 3.57
C VAL A 170 -7.03 8.34 3.11
N TYR A 171 -6.43 9.45 3.55
CA TYR A 171 -7.02 10.78 3.40
C TYR A 171 -6.02 11.79 2.82
N ASP A 172 -6.46 12.61 1.87
CA ASP A 172 -5.65 13.69 1.30
C ASP A 172 -4.32 13.22 0.69
N CYS A 173 -4.34 12.04 0.06
CA CYS A 173 -3.16 11.43 -0.55
C CYS A 173 -3.12 11.68 -2.06
N SER A 174 -1.92 11.68 -2.62
CA SER A 174 -1.71 11.80 -4.07
C SER A 174 -0.95 10.62 -4.64
N PHE A 175 -1.30 10.25 -5.88
CA PHE A 175 -0.68 9.17 -6.62
C PHE A 175 -0.19 9.70 -7.97
N ASN A 176 1.11 9.60 -8.23
CA ASN A 176 1.73 10.09 -9.45
C ASN A 176 2.47 8.96 -10.17
N LYS A 177 2.01 8.60 -11.37
CA LYS A 177 2.61 7.56 -12.21
C LYS A 177 2.80 6.22 -11.47
N THR A 178 1.87 5.90 -10.58
CA THR A 178 1.81 4.60 -9.92
C THR A 178 1.02 3.59 -10.76
N THR A 179 1.27 2.30 -10.57
CA THR A 179 0.50 1.26 -11.26
C THR A 179 -0.91 1.12 -10.71
N ASN A 180 -1.14 1.50 -9.46
CA ASN A 180 -2.47 1.58 -8.84
C ASN A 180 -2.57 2.80 -7.92
N GLY A 181 -3.79 3.23 -7.61
CA GLY A 181 -4.07 4.23 -6.58
C GLY A 181 -4.47 3.56 -5.28
N ALA A 182 -5.78 3.46 -5.07
CA ALA A 182 -6.38 2.71 -3.97
C ALA A 182 -6.57 1.25 -4.37
N ARG A 183 -5.90 0.31 -3.67
CA ARG A 183 -5.88 -1.11 -4.04
C ARG A 183 -6.31 -2.00 -2.88
N ILE A 184 -7.13 -3.01 -3.17
CA ILE A 184 -7.42 -4.14 -2.28
C ILE A 184 -7.13 -5.43 -3.06
N LYS A 185 -6.24 -6.28 -2.55
CA LYS A 185 -5.83 -7.55 -3.17
C LYS A 185 -6.04 -8.72 -2.20
N THR A 186 -6.81 -9.72 -2.62
CA THR A 186 -7.04 -10.94 -1.82
C THR A 186 -6.84 -12.17 -2.68
N PHE A 187 -6.34 -13.25 -2.08
CA PHE A 187 -6.25 -14.56 -2.72
C PHE A 187 -7.62 -15.25 -2.70
N GLN A 188 -7.90 -16.04 -3.74
CA GLN A 188 -9.03 -16.98 -3.72
C GLN A 188 -8.74 -18.11 -2.73
N GLY A 189 -9.76 -18.53 -1.99
CA GLY A 189 -9.66 -19.49 -0.89
C GLY A 189 -9.29 -18.86 0.46
N GLY A 190 -8.87 -17.59 0.47
CA GLY A 190 -8.57 -16.85 1.68
C GLY A 190 -9.77 -16.69 2.61
N LEU A 191 -9.52 -16.57 3.91
CA LEU A 191 -10.51 -16.43 4.97
C LEU A 191 -10.31 -15.11 5.73
N GLY A 192 -11.34 -14.70 6.48
CA GLY A 192 -11.32 -13.45 7.25
C GLY A 192 -12.02 -12.30 6.53
N TYR A 193 -11.60 -11.06 6.80
CA TYR A 193 -12.28 -9.88 6.27
C TYR A 193 -11.36 -8.68 6.03
N ALA A 194 -11.76 -7.81 5.10
CA ALA A 194 -11.26 -6.45 4.88
C ALA A 194 -12.47 -5.50 4.91
N ARG A 195 -12.64 -4.73 5.98
CA ARG A 195 -13.86 -3.93 6.19
C ARG A 195 -13.66 -2.56 6.81
N SER A 196 -14.64 -1.68 6.66
CA SER A 196 -14.57 -0.30 7.19
C SER A 196 -13.32 0.42 6.68
N ILE A 197 -13.17 0.48 5.36
CA ILE A 197 -12.00 1.03 4.67
C ILE A 197 -12.47 2.25 3.88
N THR A 198 -11.81 3.39 4.06
CA THR A 198 -12.15 4.60 3.33
C THR A 198 -10.90 5.21 2.70
N TYR A 199 -10.98 5.47 1.41
CA TYR A 199 -10.07 6.33 0.67
C TYR A 199 -10.82 7.61 0.34
N GLU A 200 -10.31 8.76 0.78
CA GLU A 200 -11.00 10.04 0.66
C GLU A 200 -10.06 11.18 0.25
N LYS A 201 -10.55 12.08 -0.59
CA LYS A 201 -9.81 13.26 -1.08
C LYS A 201 -8.50 12.83 -1.75
N ILE A 202 -8.62 12.04 -2.82
CA ILE A 202 -7.48 11.44 -3.51
C ILE A 202 -7.18 12.16 -4.82
N THR A 203 -5.91 12.55 -5.02
CA THR A 203 -5.45 13.16 -6.27
C THR A 203 -4.67 12.16 -7.12
N LEU A 204 -4.99 12.06 -8.42
CA LEU A 204 -4.41 11.07 -9.33
C LEU A 204 -3.73 11.75 -10.53
N THR A 205 -2.48 11.40 -10.82
CA THR A 205 -1.77 11.85 -12.02
C THR A 205 -1.22 10.64 -12.76
N GLN A 206 -1.81 10.33 -13.92
CA GLN A 206 -1.37 9.24 -14.80
C GLN A 206 -1.22 7.89 -14.06
N VAL A 207 -2.20 7.54 -13.24
CA VAL A 207 -2.21 6.28 -12.49
C VAL A 207 -2.80 5.17 -13.35
N SER A 208 -2.18 4.01 -13.48
CA SER A 208 -2.69 2.93 -14.35
C SER A 208 -4.04 2.36 -13.88
N ASN A 209 -4.14 1.92 -12.62
CA ASN A 209 -5.38 1.41 -12.02
C ASN A 209 -5.77 2.24 -10.78
N PRO A 210 -6.37 3.43 -10.96
CA PRO A 210 -6.70 4.35 -9.87
C PRO A 210 -7.48 3.74 -8.70
N ILE A 211 -8.52 2.96 -8.97
CA ILE A 211 -9.32 2.25 -7.96
C ILE A 211 -9.40 0.79 -8.36
N ILE A 212 -8.94 -0.11 -7.50
CA ILE A 212 -8.98 -1.54 -7.77
C ILE A 212 -9.29 -2.39 -6.54
N ILE A 213 -10.25 -3.30 -6.70
CA ILE A 213 -10.46 -4.46 -5.84
C ILE A 213 -10.21 -5.69 -6.69
N ASN A 214 -9.27 -6.55 -6.29
CA ASN A 214 -8.95 -7.79 -6.99
C ASN A 214 -8.95 -8.97 -6.01
N GLN A 215 -10.05 -9.73 -5.98
CA GLN A 215 -10.16 -10.97 -5.20
C GLN A 215 -9.62 -12.21 -5.94
N ASN A 216 -9.04 -12.04 -7.13
CA ASN A 216 -8.43 -13.10 -7.94
C ASN A 216 -6.90 -12.96 -7.98
N TYR A 217 -6.29 -12.54 -6.87
CA TYR A 217 -4.86 -12.28 -6.83
C TYR A 217 -4.06 -13.60 -6.93
N VAL A 218 -3.33 -13.80 -8.04
CA VAL A 218 -2.35 -14.88 -8.29
C VAL A 218 -2.91 -16.33 -8.25
N SER A 219 -4.17 -16.53 -7.89
CA SER A 219 -4.77 -17.87 -7.76
C SER A 219 -5.46 -18.34 -9.04
N LEU A 220 -5.34 -19.65 -9.31
CA LEU A 220 -6.10 -20.38 -10.34
C LEU A 220 -7.21 -21.25 -9.72
N LYS A 221 -7.41 -21.16 -8.39
CA LYS A 221 -8.43 -21.94 -7.68
C LYS A 221 -9.80 -21.28 -7.82
N SER A 222 -10.85 -22.06 -8.02
CA SER A 222 -12.22 -21.57 -7.86
C SER A 222 -12.58 -21.48 -6.38
N GLY A 223 -13.24 -20.39 -5.96
CA GLY A 223 -13.69 -20.23 -4.58
C GLY A 223 -14.01 -18.78 -4.22
N GLY A 224 -14.47 -18.59 -2.99
CA GLY A 224 -14.53 -17.27 -2.35
C GLY A 224 -13.14 -16.73 -2.04
N GLY A 225 -13.05 -15.77 -1.14
CA GLY A 225 -11.81 -15.18 -0.66
C GLY A 225 -12.04 -14.47 0.66
N VAL A 226 -11.12 -13.59 1.05
CA VAL A 226 -11.35 -12.71 2.20
C VAL A 226 -12.59 -11.85 1.95
N GLU A 227 -13.52 -11.78 2.91
CA GLU A 227 -14.73 -10.95 2.76
C GLU A 227 -14.33 -9.48 2.59
N VAL A 228 -14.89 -8.78 1.60
CA VAL A 228 -14.64 -7.34 1.41
C VAL A 228 -15.95 -6.61 1.55
N SER A 229 -16.08 -5.76 2.58
CA SER A 229 -17.33 -5.06 2.84
C SER A 229 -17.14 -3.67 3.45
N GLY A 230 -18.04 -2.73 3.16
CA GLY A 230 -17.97 -1.38 3.73
C GLY A 230 -16.71 -0.62 3.29
N VAL A 231 -16.49 -0.56 1.99
CA VAL A 231 -15.36 0.15 1.38
C VAL A 231 -15.87 1.41 0.68
N THR A 232 -15.35 2.57 1.06
CA THR A 232 -15.71 3.85 0.47
C THR A 232 -14.54 4.44 -0.30
N PHE A 233 -14.78 4.81 -1.56
CA PHE A 233 -13.89 5.63 -2.37
C PHE A 233 -14.59 6.97 -2.62
N ARG A 234 -14.11 8.04 -1.99
CA ARG A 234 -14.73 9.36 -2.05
C ARG A 234 -13.79 10.47 -2.50
N GLY A 235 -14.27 11.39 -3.33
CA GLY A 235 -13.53 12.60 -3.65
C GLY A 235 -12.24 12.34 -4.43
N PHE A 236 -12.27 11.35 -5.33
CA PHE A 236 -11.15 11.06 -6.22
C PHE A 236 -11.16 12.03 -7.39
N THR A 237 -10.04 12.69 -7.69
CA THR A 237 -9.92 13.59 -8.84
C THR A 237 -8.61 13.35 -9.56
N GLY A 238 -8.64 13.23 -10.89
CA GLY A 238 -7.43 13.24 -11.70
C GLY A 238 -7.48 12.37 -12.94
N THR A 239 -6.34 11.75 -13.26
CA THR A 239 -6.16 11.03 -14.54
C THR A 239 -5.68 9.58 -14.38
N SER A 240 -6.23 8.72 -15.24
CA SER A 240 -5.84 7.33 -15.44
C SER A 240 -4.91 7.20 -16.64
N ALA A 241 -3.79 6.50 -16.50
CA ALA A 241 -2.91 6.18 -17.63
C ALA A 241 -3.49 5.09 -18.54
N ASP A 242 -4.24 4.15 -17.96
CA ASP A 242 -4.88 3.06 -18.70
C ASP A 242 -6.41 3.27 -18.83
N ASP A 243 -7.03 2.44 -19.66
CA ASP A 243 -8.45 2.55 -20.01
C ASP A 243 -9.37 2.24 -18.86
N LYS A 244 -8.97 1.30 -17.99
CA LYS A 244 -9.77 0.85 -16.83
C LYS A 244 -9.38 1.67 -15.61
N ALA A 245 -10.07 2.80 -15.41
CA ALA A 245 -9.84 3.64 -14.23
C ALA A 245 -10.33 3.00 -12.94
N ILE A 246 -11.42 2.23 -13.01
CA ILE A 246 -12.05 1.57 -11.86
C ILE A 246 -12.27 0.10 -12.21
N THR A 247 -11.69 -0.80 -11.41
CA THR A 247 -11.87 -2.26 -11.55
C THR A 247 -12.26 -2.88 -10.21
N LEU A 248 -13.51 -3.32 -10.07
CA LEU A 248 -13.99 -4.02 -8.88
C LEU A 248 -14.23 -5.50 -9.22
N ALA A 249 -13.17 -6.30 -9.19
CA ALA A 249 -13.20 -7.71 -9.53
C ALA A 249 -13.36 -8.58 -8.27
N CYS A 250 -14.61 -8.73 -7.83
CA CYS A 250 -14.97 -9.57 -6.70
C CYS A 250 -15.18 -11.03 -7.13
N SER A 251 -14.86 -11.94 -6.21
CA SER A 251 -15.05 -13.40 -6.32
C SER A 251 -16.53 -13.76 -6.17
N SER A 252 -16.89 -15.05 -6.22
CA SER A 252 -18.28 -15.52 -6.21
C SER A 252 -19.09 -15.15 -4.95
N GLN A 253 -18.42 -14.94 -3.82
CA GLN A 253 -19.05 -14.44 -2.59
C GLN A 253 -19.46 -12.96 -2.66
N GLY A 254 -18.84 -12.19 -3.56
CA GLY A 254 -19.11 -10.78 -3.76
C GLY A 254 -18.40 -9.84 -2.79
N CYS A 255 -18.39 -8.55 -3.13
CA CYS A 255 -18.04 -7.47 -2.20
C CYS A 255 -19.27 -6.59 -1.97
N PHE A 256 -19.54 -6.21 -0.72
CA PHE A 256 -20.78 -5.51 -0.35
C PHE A 256 -20.54 -4.15 0.28
N ASN A 257 -21.57 -3.29 0.22
CA ASN A 257 -21.51 -1.94 0.77
C ASN A 257 -20.32 -1.14 0.19
N ILE A 258 -20.09 -1.26 -1.11
CA ILE A 258 -19.06 -0.50 -1.82
C ILE A 258 -19.63 0.86 -2.23
N VAL A 259 -18.98 1.94 -1.83
CA VAL A 259 -19.43 3.30 -2.14
C VAL A 259 -18.42 3.97 -3.06
N LEU A 260 -18.87 4.41 -4.22
CA LEU A 260 -18.19 5.36 -5.09
C LEU A 260 -18.94 6.69 -4.98
N ASP A 261 -18.28 7.74 -4.48
CA ASP A 261 -18.91 9.04 -4.27
C ASP A 261 -17.98 10.17 -4.70
N GLN A 262 -18.45 11.10 -5.54
CA GLN A 262 -17.63 12.23 -6.01
C GLN A 262 -16.30 11.76 -6.62
N VAL A 263 -16.36 10.77 -7.51
CA VAL A 263 -15.20 10.21 -8.20
C VAL A 263 -15.14 10.81 -9.60
N THR A 264 -14.08 11.51 -9.95
CA THR A 264 -13.86 12.10 -11.28
C THR A 264 -12.48 11.74 -11.80
N ILE A 265 -12.42 10.67 -12.60
CA ILE A 265 -11.21 10.13 -13.19
C ILE A 265 -11.35 10.16 -14.71
N LYS A 266 -10.45 10.88 -15.38
CA LYS A 266 -10.41 10.98 -16.85
C LYS A 266 -9.23 10.18 -17.39
N SER A 267 -9.24 9.82 -18.67
CA SER A 267 -8.01 9.31 -19.29
C SER A 267 -6.95 10.42 -19.34
N SER A 268 -5.69 10.06 -19.19
CA SER A 268 -4.57 10.96 -19.51
C SER A 268 -4.34 11.10 -21.01
N VAL A 269 -4.99 10.27 -21.84
CA VAL A 269 -4.93 10.33 -23.30
C VAL A 269 -6.10 11.18 -23.82
N PRO A 270 -5.85 12.32 -24.49
CA PRO A 270 -6.90 13.16 -25.03
C PRO A 270 -7.85 12.40 -25.96
N GLY A 271 -9.15 12.63 -25.81
CA GLY A 271 -10.19 12.01 -26.65
C GLY A 271 -10.51 10.55 -26.31
N LYS A 272 -9.75 9.90 -25.41
CA LYS A 272 -10.03 8.53 -24.96
C LYS A 272 -10.82 8.56 -23.65
N PRO A 273 -12.00 7.92 -23.57
CA PRO A 273 -12.73 7.83 -22.30
C PRO A 273 -12.06 6.83 -21.36
N ALA A 274 -12.06 7.15 -20.06
CA ALA A 274 -11.81 6.15 -19.01
C ALA A 274 -13.05 5.26 -18.84
N SER A 275 -12.87 4.07 -18.29
CA SER A 275 -13.92 3.07 -18.10
C SER A 275 -13.95 2.50 -16.68
N CYS A 276 -15.11 1.96 -16.32
CA CYS A 276 -15.35 1.27 -15.06
C CYS A 276 -15.83 -0.15 -15.33
N SER A 277 -15.29 -1.14 -14.61
CA SER A 277 -15.69 -2.53 -14.70
C SER A 277 -15.88 -3.13 -13.31
N CYS A 278 -17.05 -3.73 -13.07
CA CYS A 278 -17.39 -4.36 -11.81
C CYS A 278 -17.86 -5.79 -12.07
N THR A 279 -17.37 -6.73 -11.27
CA THR A 279 -17.79 -8.14 -11.26
C THR A 279 -18.13 -8.50 -9.83
N ASN A 280 -19.37 -8.91 -9.58
CA ASN A 280 -19.88 -9.29 -8.26
C ASN A 280 -19.67 -8.25 -7.13
N ALA A 281 -19.63 -6.97 -7.48
CA ALA A 281 -19.53 -5.87 -6.53
C ALA A 281 -20.90 -5.21 -6.34
N HIS A 282 -21.26 -4.97 -5.08
CA HIS A 282 -22.58 -4.48 -4.66
C HIS A 282 -22.44 -3.21 -3.83
N GLY A 283 -23.20 -2.17 -4.19
CA GLY A 283 -23.25 -0.90 -3.49
C GLY A 283 -23.76 0.25 -4.37
N THR A 284 -23.20 1.44 -4.18
CA THR A 284 -23.75 2.68 -4.78
C THR A 284 -22.67 3.52 -5.43
N ALA A 285 -23.00 4.10 -6.59
CA ALA A 285 -22.19 5.09 -7.27
C ALA A 285 -22.95 6.42 -7.41
N THR A 286 -22.44 7.49 -6.80
CA THR A 286 -22.99 8.85 -6.87
C THR A 286 -21.94 9.79 -7.43
N SER A 287 -22.32 10.65 -8.38
CA SER A 287 -21.40 11.63 -9.00
C SER A 287 -20.06 11.00 -9.43
N THR A 288 -20.13 9.89 -10.16
CA THR A 288 -18.98 9.05 -10.51
C THR A 288 -18.72 9.06 -12.03
N VAL A 289 -17.52 9.50 -12.41
CA VAL A 289 -16.96 9.51 -13.75
C VAL A 289 -15.62 8.77 -13.70
N PRO A 290 -15.41 7.71 -14.50
CA PRO A 290 -16.33 7.14 -15.47
C PRO A 290 -17.57 6.49 -14.82
N ASN A 291 -18.68 6.43 -15.55
CA ASN A 291 -19.92 5.83 -15.04
C ASN A 291 -19.70 4.33 -14.73
N CYS A 292 -20.05 3.92 -13.50
CA CYS A 292 -19.95 2.53 -13.02
C CYS A 292 -21.31 1.83 -13.02
N ALA A 293 -21.96 1.72 -14.18
CA ALA A 293 -23.27 1.08 -14.31
C ALA A 293 -23.27 -0.43 -13.98
N SER A 294 -22.09 -1.07 -13.97
CA SER A 294 -21.91 -2.48 -13.62
C SER A 294 -21.85 -2.74 -12.11
N LEU A 295 -21.79 -1.70 -11.27
CA LEU A 295 -21.91 -1.85 -9.82
C LEU A 295 -23.35 -2.19 -9.48
N MET A 296 -23.57 -3.37 -8.89
CA MET A 296 -24.91 -3.84 -8.55
C MET A 296 -25.42 -3.11 -7.31
N LYS A 297 -26.74 -2.97 -7.21
CA LYS A 297 -27.39 -2.33 -6.06
C LYS A 297 -27.71 -3.34 -4.98
#